data_AF-A0A3C0JN06-F1
#
_entry.id   AF-A0A3C0JN06-F1
#
_cell.length_a   1.000
_cell.length_b   1.000
_cell.length_c   1.000
_cell.angle_alpha   90.00
_cell.angle_beta   90.00
_cell.angle_gamma   90.00
#
_symmetry.space_group_name_H-M   'P 1'
#
loop_
_entity.id
_entity.type
_entity.pdbx_description
1 polymer ?
#
loop_
_entity_poly.entity_id
_entity_poly.type
_entity_poly.pdbx_seq_one_letter_code
_entity_poly.pdbx_strand_id
1 'polypeptide(L)'
;YWILGLMNPSVELYPLFLELLGEQVLGLFNLETDELLVVAESLPLNGEGKLTMAHELVHALQQQRFDARTLVEESEANQDRALAMTALLEGDATVASQVYPTANLTLPELIELIPEAGDPSLQLFERAPAVIQKTLLFPYQAGAAFVSSVQQTPGIWRQVNQIYARPPVSTEQILHPTKYKAGEDPILVSLPAGASLIQEGWEVVMEDVFGEFLLRTYLET
;
A
#
# COMPACT_ATOMS: atom_id res chain seq x y z
N TYR A 1 -5.90 -6.09 -16.53
CA TYR A 1 -7.10 -6.61 -15.85
C TYR A 1 -8.13 -7.27 -16.78
N TRP A 2 -8.67 -6.61 -17.81
CA TRP A 2 -9.72 -7.21 -18.68
C TRP A 2 -9.29 -8.50 -19.40
N ILE A 3 -8.18 -8.50 -20.13
CA ILE A 3 -7.73 -9.69 -20.89
C ILE A 3 -7.49 -10.89 -19.96
N LEU A 4 -7.17 -10.64 -18.70
CA LEU A 4 -6.96 -11.63 -17.66
C LEU A 4 -8.27 -12.05 -16.96
N GLY A 5 -9.44 -11.59 -17.42
CA GLY A 5 -10.73 -11.93 -16.80
C GLY A 5 -10.96 -11.32 -15.41
N LEU A 6 -10.06 -10.46 -14.92
CA LEU A 6 -10.10 -9.90 -13.56
C LEU A 6 -11.11 -8.77 -13.37
N MET A 7 -11.64 -8.23 -14.48
CA MET A 7 -12.52 -7.08 -14.47
C MET A 7 -13.36 -7.02 -15.74
N ASN A 8 -14.61 -6.55 -15.62
CA ASN A 8 -15.49 -6.32 -16.75
C ASN A 8 -14.93 -5.16 -17.63
N PRO A 9 -14.87 -5.31 -18.97
CA PRO A 9 -14.43 -4.25 -19.87
C PRO A 9 -15.24 -2.95 -19.78
N SER A 10 -16.45 -2.97 -19.23
CA SER A 10 -17.26 -1.76 -19.02
C SER A 10 -16.80 -0.90 -17.83
N VAL A 11 -15.86 -1.37 -17.01
CA VAL A 11 -15.33 -0.62 -15.86
C VAL A 11 -14.20 0.29 -16.33
N GLU A 12 -14.39 1.59 -16.18
CA GLU A 12 -13.35 2.58 -16.43
C GLU A 12 -12.47 2.73 -15.18
N LEU A 13 -11.18 2.35 -15.29
CA LEU A 13 -10.26 2.32 -14.14
C LEU A 13 -10.00 3.71 -13.56
N TYR A 14 -9.71 4.70 -14.40
CA TYR A 14 -9.30 6.02 -13.91
C TYR A 14 -10.41 6.70 -13.08
N PRO A 15 -11.67 6.79 -13.55
CA PRO A 15 -12.77 7.29 -12.73
C PRO A 15 -13.00 6.47 -11.45
N LEU A 16 -12.92 5.13 -11.53
CA LEU A 16 -13.09 4.28 -10.35
C LEU A 16 -12.03 4.56 -9.28
N PHE A 17 -10.76 4.69 -9.67
CA PHE A 17 -9.68 5.03 -8.74
C PHE A 17 -9.83 6.44 -8.15
N LEU A 18 -10.25 7.42 -8.96
CA LEU A 18 -10.54 8.76 -8.45
C LEU A 18 -11.66 8.77 -7.43
N GLU A 19 -12.73 8.01 -7.67
CA GLU A 19 -13.86 7.90 -6.73
C GLU A 19 -13.43 7.20 -5.44
N LEU A 20 -12.72 6.07 -5.54
CA LEU A 20 -12.28 5.29 -4.37
C LEU A 20 -11.25 6.04 -3.52
N LEU A 21 -10.24 6.66 -4.13
CA LEU A 21 -9.19 7.36 -3.42
C LEU A 21 -9.66 8.74 -2.95
N GLY A 22 -10.47 9.45 -3.74
CA GLY A 22 -10.98 10.77 -3.38
C GLY A 22 -11.87 10.75 -2.13
N GLU A 23 -12.68 9.69 -1.97
CA GLU A 23 -13.57 9.52 -0.82
C GLU A 23 -12.83 9.07 0.46
N GLN A 24 -11.60 8.55 0.35
CA GLN A 24 -10.84 7.99 1.47
C GLN A 24 -9.74 8.92 2.02
N VAL A 25 -9.42 10.01 1.32
CA VAL A 25 -8.34 10.92 1.72
C VAL A 25 -8.88 12.05 2.61
N LEU A 26 -8.77 11.85 3.93
CA LEU A 26 -8.96 12.92 4.91
C LEU A 26 -7.69 13.81 5.04
N GLY A 27 -6.53 13.26 4.72
CA GLY A 27 -5.24 13.95 4.64
C GLY A 27 -4.24 13.12 3.84
N LEU A 28 -3.21 13.77 3.28
CA LEU A 28 -2.16 13.13 2.48
C LEU A 28 -0.84 13.87 2.67
N PHE A 29 0.21 13.16 3.08
CA PHE A 29 1.57 13.65 2.98
C PHE A 29 2.11 13.44 1.55
N ASN A 30 2.37 14.54 0.86
CA ASN A 30 2.91 14.51 -0.49
C ASN A 30 4.43 14.38 -0.44
N LEU A 31 4.94 13.20 -0.80
CA LEU A 31 6.37 12.92 -0.88
C LEU A 31 7.11 13.81 -1.87
N GLU A 32 6.45 14.40 -2.88
CA GLU A 32 7.09 15.26 -3.90
C GLU A 32 7.32 16.69 -3.44
N THR A 33 6.37 17.23 -2.66
CA THR A 33 6.44 18.61 -2.17
C THR A 33 6.87 18.71 -0.72
N ASP A 34 6.99 17.57 -0.02
CA ASP A 34 7.22 17.46 1.42
C ASP A 34 6.15 18.21 2.25
N GLU A 35 4.90 18.21 1.75
CA GLU A 35 3.79 18.93 2.36
C GLU A 35 2.71 17.96 2.85
N LEU A 36 2.19 18.23 4.04
CA LEU A 36 0.97 17.60 4.51
C LEU A 36 -0.24 18.38 3.99
N LEU A 37 -1.00 17.75 3.10
CA LEU A 37 -2.23 18.28 2.55
C LEU A 37 -3.40 17.78 3.40
N VAL A 38 -4.23 18.72 3.84
CA VAL A 38 -5.42 18.43 4.64
C VAL A 38 -6.59 19.16 4.02
N VAL A 39 -7.71 18.47 3.86
CA VAL A 39 -8.95 19.10 3.44
C VAL A 39 -9.56 19.77 4.67
N ALA A 40 -9.38 21.08 4.78
CA ALA A 40 -9.73 21.87 5.97
C ALA A 40 -11.21 21.77 6.38
N GLU A 41 -12.10 21.45 5.44
CA GLU A 41 -13.54 21.28 5.69
C GLU A 41 -13.90 19.86 6.18
N SER A 42 -13.04 18.87 5.96
CA SER A 42 -13.36 17.45 6.18
C SER A 42 -12.41 16.69 7.12
N LEU A 43 -11.31 17.29 7.60
CA LEU A 43 -10.50 16.70 8.68
C LEU A 43 -10.83 17.33 10.05
N PRO A 44 -11.88 16.88 10.74
CA PRO A 44 -12.08 17.26 12.13
C PRO A 44 -10.92 16.73 12.98
N LEU A 45 -10.39 17.52 13.92
CA LEU A 45 -9.41 17.05 14.91
C LEU A 45 -10.06 16.18 16.01
N ASN A 46 -11.02 15.34 15.61
CA ASN A 46 -11.68 14.32 16.42
C ASN A 46 -10.84 13.02 16.43
N GLY A 47 -11.37 11.91 16.93
CA GLY A 47 -10.64 10.64 17.01
C GLY A 47 -10.10 10.17 15.65
N GLU A 48 -10.96 10.16 14.62
CA GLU A 48 -10.61 9.73 13.26
C GLU A 48 -9.55 10.64 12.64
N GLY A 49 -9.76 11.97 12.65
CA GLY A 49 -8.79 12.87 12.03
C GLY A 49 -7.45 12.89 12.78
N LYS A 50 -7.42 12.68 14.10
CA LYS A 50 -6.17 12.48 14.84
C LYS A 50 -5.46 11.19 14.44
N LEU A 51 -6.20 10.12 14.16
CA LEU A 51 -5.63 8.86 13.66
C LEU A 51 -5.04 9.04 12.27
N THR A 52 -5.76 9.70 11.35
CA THR A 52 -5.24 10.07 10.02
C THR A 52 -3.98 10.92 10.14
N MET A 53 -3.99 11.95 10.98
CA MET A 53 -2.79 12.79 11.20
C MET A 53 -1.61 11.97 11.73
N ALA A 54 -1.85 11.00 12.62
CA ALA A 54 -0.79 10.12 13.10
C ALA A 54 -0.19 9.27 11.97
N HIS A 55 -1.02 8.78 11.03
CA HIS A 55 -0.58 8.07 9.82
C HIS A 55 0.27 8.98 8.92
N GLU A 56 -0.26 10.14 8.54
CA GLU A 56 0.43 11.04 7.60
C GLU A 56 1.73 11.64 8.15
N LEU A 57 1.79 11.91 9.46
CA LEU A 57 3.02 12.36 10.11
C LEU A 57 4.12 11.28 10.09
N VAL A 58 3.76 10.00 9.98
CA VAL A 58 4.75 8.93 9.80
C VAL A 58 5.37 9.01 8.42
N HIS A 59 4.61 9.31 7.36
CA HIS A 59 5.18 9.56 6.04
C HIS A 59 6.15 10.74 6.04
N ALA A 60 5.82 11.82 6.76
CA ALA A 60 6.75 12.93 6.96
C ALA A 60 8.05 12.49 7.66
N LEU A 61 7.96 11.62 8.68
CA LEU A 61 9.12 11.05 9.36
C LEU A 61 9.92 10.11 8.45
N GLN A 62 9.24 9.30 7.63
CA GLN A 62 9.87 8.41 6.66
C GLN A 62 10.69 9.22 5.65
N GLN A 63 10.11 10.30 5.11
CA GLN A 63 10.82 11.21 4.22
C GLN A 63 12.04 11.84 4.90
N GLN A 64 11.87 12.41 6.09
CA GLN A 64 12.96 13.07 6.83
C GLN A 64 14.10 12.14 7.25
N ARG A 65 13.82 10.85 7.50
CA ARG A 65 14.77 9.91 8.09
C ARG A 65 15.39 8.96 7.08
N PHE A 66 14.66 8.62 6.03
CA PHE A 66 15.02 7.54 5.11
C PHE A 66 15.00 7.97 3.65
N ASP A 67 14.62 9.21 3.35
CA ASP A 67 14.44 9.71 1.97
C ASP A 67 13.49 8.80 1.18
N ALA A 68 12.26 8.68 1.71
CA ALA A 68 11.24 7.78 1.20
C ALA A 68 10.93 8.01 -0.29
N ARG A 69 10.99 9.24 -0.77
CA ARG A 69 10.86 9.58 -2.19
C ARG A 69 11.88 8.83 -3.05
N THR A 70 13.16 8.93 -2.71
CA THR A 70 14.23 8.21 -3.43
C THR A 70 14.00 6.70 -3.41
N LEU A 71 13.58 6.14 -2.27
CA LEU A 71 13.26 4.71 -2.17
C LEU A 71 12.11 4.28 -3.09
N VAL A 72 11.09 5.14 -3.26
CA VAL A 72 10.00 4.92 -4.20
C VAL A 72 10.51 5.01 -5.64
N GLU A 73 11.21 6.08 -6.01
CA GLU A 73 11.78 6.28 -7.36
C GLU A 73 12.68 5.10 -7.78
N GLU A 74 13.53 4.60 -6.89
CA GLU A 74 14.41 3.44 -7.14
C GLU A 74 13.66 2.11 -7.33
N SER A 75 12.38 2.06 -6.96
CA SER A 75 11.53 0.88 -7.08
C SER A 75 10.65 0.86 -8.33
N GLU A 76 10.44 2.00 -8.99
CA GLU A 76 9.44 2.17 -10.06
C GLU A 76 9.70 1.33 -11.33
N ALA A 77 10.96 0.93 -11.56
CA ALA A 77 11.33 0.11 -12.72
C ALA A 77 10.77 -1.33 -12.66
N ASN A 78 10.10 -1.71 -11.56
CA ASN A 78 9.50 -3.02 -11.36
C ASN A 78 8.26 -2.89 -10.47
N GLN A 79 7.07 -3.15 -11.01
CA GLN A 79 5.79 -3.03 -10.30
C GLN A 79 5.67 -3.88 -9.04
N ASP A 80 6.23 -5.10 -9.03
CA ASP A 80 6.24 -5.95 -7.82
C ASP A 80 7.11 -5.32 -6.71
N ARG A 81 8.27 -4.78 -7.08
CA ARG A 81 9.15 -4.07 -6.16
C ARG A 81 8.53 -2.77 -5.67
N ALA A 82 7.91 -2.00 -6.57
CA ALA A 82 7.22 -0.77 -6.23
C ALA A 82 6.07 -1.02 -5.24
N LEU A 83 5.25 -2.05 -5.50
CA LEU A 83 4.17 -2.42 -4.59
C LEU A 83 4.69 -2.93 -3.23
N ALA A 84 5.84 -3.62 -3.21
CA ALA A 84 6.51 -3.99 -1.96
C ALA A 84 7.01 -2.77 -1.17
N MET A 85 7.55 -1.76 -1.87
CA MET A 85 7.96 -0.50 -1.25
C MET A 85 6.77 0.27 -0.66
N THR A 86 5.68 0.40 -1.42
CA THR A 86 4.44 1.00 -0.93
C THR A 86 3.92 0.24 0.30
N ALA A 87 3.95 -1.09 0.28
CA ALA A 87 3.53 -1.89 1.44
C ALA A 87 4.43 -1.70 2.67
N LEU A 88 5.74 -1.49 2.49
CA LEU A 88 6.62 -1.12 3.61
C LEU A 88 6.20 0.23 4.22
N LEU A 89 6.06 1.26 3.38
CA LEU A 89 5.74 2.63 3.82
C LEU A 89 4.37 2.72 4.49
N GLU A 90 3.33 2.19 3.82
CA GLU A 90 1.96 2.19 4.33
C GLU A 90 1.81 1.28 5.54
N GLY A 91 2.50 0.14 5.55
CA GLY A 91 2.50 -0.77 6.70
C GLY A 91 3.11 -0.12 7.94
N ASP A 92 4.18 0.64 7.79
CA ASP A 92 4.84 1.34 8.88
C ASP A 92 3.97 2.46 9.45
N ALA A 93 3.38 3.29 8.58
CA ALA A 93 2.42 4.31 8.96
C ALA A 93 1.17 3.72 9.64
N THR A 94 0.65 2.60 9.13
CA THR A 94 -0.50 1.88 9.69
C THR A 94 -0.21 1.34 11.09
N VAL A 95 0.95 0.70 11.30
CA VAL A 95 1.32 0.15 12.61
C VAL A 95 1.55 1.28 13.62
N ALA A 96 2.17 2.38 13.20
CA ALA A 96 2.36 3.55 14.05
C ALA A 96 1.04 4.20 14.45
N SER A 97 0.12 4.38 13.49
CA SER A 97 -1.20 4.96 13.74
C SER A 97 -2.03 4.06 14.65
N GLN A 98 -1.93 2.73 14.57
CA GLN A 98 -2.63 1.82 15.50
C GLN A 98 -2.15 1.90 16.95
N VAL A 99 -0.87 2.22 17.18
CA VAL A 99 -0.33 2.39 18.55
C VAL A 99 -0.74 3.75 19.13
N TYR A 100 -0.93 4.77 18.29
CA TYR A 100 -1.23 6.14 18.71
C TYR A 100 -2.47 6.26 19.64
N PRO A 101 -3.63 5.65 19.35
CA PRO A 101 -4.82 5.73 20.20
C PRO A 101 -4.59 5.34 21.66
N THR A 102 -3.78 4.31 21.89
CA THR A 102 -3.59 3.73 23.24
C THR A 102 -2.99 4.71 24.25
N ALA A 103 -2.24 5.70 23.77
CA ALA A 103 -1.59 6.71 24.60
C ALA A 103 -2.18 8.12 24.43
N ASN A 104 -2.94 8.39 23.37
CA ASN A 104 -3.25 9.76 22.94
C ASN A 104 -4.75 10.05 22.75
N LEU A 105 -5.62 9.04 22.69
CA LEU A 105 -7.06 9.26 22.51
C LEU A 105 -7.85 9.03 23.80
N THR A 106 -8.88 9.85 23.98
CA THR A 106 -9.87 9.71 25.05
C THR A 106 -10.91 8.64 24.69
N LEU A 107 -11.67 8.16 25.67
CA LEU A 107 -12.72 7.15 25.42
C LEU A 107 -13.77 7.61 24.39
N PRO A 108 -14.29 8.86 24.40
CA PRO A 108 -15.17 9.34 23.34
C PRO A 108 -14.53 9.27 21.95
N GLU A 109 -13.27 9.69 21.81
CA GLU A 109 -12.54 9.65 20.54
C GLU A 109 -12.27 8.22 20.07
N LEU A 110 -12.09 7.27 21.00
CA LEU A 110 -11.98 5.85 20.65
C LEU A 110 -13.29 5.27 20.14
N ILE A 111 -14.44 5.74 20.62
CA ILE A 111 -15.77 5.32 20.13
C ILE A 111 -15.99 5.82 18.71
N GLU A 112 -15.49 7.01 18.36
CA GLU A 112 -15.56 7.58 17.01
C GLU A 112 -14.78 6.76 15.97
N LEU A 113 -13.81 5.94 16.37
CA LEU A 113 -13.07 5.06 15.46
C LEU A 113 -13.86 3.81 15.03
N ILE A 114 -15.03 3.57 15.62
CA ILE A 114 -15.87 2.43 15.26
C ILE A 114 -16.59 2.77 13.95
N PRO A 115 -16.38 2.02 12.86
CA PRO A 115 -17.02 2.32 11.58
C PRO A 115 -18.54 2.37 11.71
N GLU A 116 -19.16 3.41 11.16
CA GLU A 116 -20.61 3.53 11.15
C GLU A 116 -21.23 2.53 10.18
N ALA A 117 -22.29 1.86 10.61
CA ALA A 117 -23.03 0.96 9.74
C ALA A 117 -23.67 1.74 8.59
N GLY A 118 -23.27 1.43 7.36
CA GLY A 118 -23.79 2.09 6.17
C GLY A 118 -22.96 3.27 5.67
N ASP A 119 -21.72 3.43 6.15
CA ASP A 119 -20.75 4.37 5.57
C ASP A 119 -20.72 4.28 4.02
N PRO A 120 -21.02 5.37 3.30
CA PRO A 120 -21.01 5.39 1.84
C PRO A 120 -19.66 5.02 1.22
N SER A 121 -18.54 5.40 1.85
CA SER A 121 -17.19 5.10 1.36
C SER A 121 -16.92 3.60 1.39
N LEU A 122 -17.35 2.93 2.46
CA LEU A 122 -17.26 1.47 2.59
C LEU A 122 -18.14 0.77 1.55
N GLN A 123 -19.37 1.23 1.36
CA GLN A 123 -20.26 0.65 0.35
C GLN A 123 -19.71 0.81 -1.08
N LEU A 124 -19.08 1.94 -1.39
CA LEU A 124 -18.45 2.17 -2.67
C LEU A 124 -17.27 1.20 -2.86
N PHE A 125 -16.41 1.08 -1.85
CA PHE A 125 -15.28 0.16 -1.85
C PHE A 125 -15.72 -1.29 -2.05
N GLU A 126 -16.75 -1.76 -1.34
CA GLU A 126 -17.30 -3.11 -1.44
C GLU A 126 -17.86 -3.45 -2.83
N ARG A 127 -18.26 -2.44 -3.61
CA ARG A 127 -18.77 -2.60 -4.99
C ARG A 127 -17.66 -2.66 -6.04
N ALA A 128 -16.44 -2.24 -5.71
CA ALA A 128 -15.31 -2.29 -6.63
C ALA A 128 -14.98 -3.75 -7.02
N PRO A 129 -14.39 -4.01 -8.20
CA PRO A 129 -13.93 -5.36 -8.55
C PRO A 129 -12.97 -5.92 -7.49
N ALA A 130 -13.05 -7.22 -7.19
CA ALA A 130 -12.26 -7.85 -6.12
C ALA A 130 -10.75 -7.63 -6.26
N VAL A 131 -10.23 -7.61 -7.49
CA VAL A 131 -8.81 -7.32 -7.75
C VAL A 131 -8.43 -5.89 -7.33
N ILE A 132 -9.33 -4.92 -7.52
CA ILE A 132 -9.12 -3.53 -7.13
C ILE A 132 -9.15 -3.41 -5.61
N GLN A 133 -10.15 -4.02 -4.95
CA GLN A 133 -10.23 -4.05 -3.49
C GLN A 133 -8.95 -4.62 -2.86
N LYS A 134 -8.50 -5.79 -3.36
CA LYS A 134 -7.27 -6.42 -2.87
C LYS A 134 -6.04 -5.56 -3.12
N THR A 135 -5.93 -4.93 -4.29
CA THR A 135 -4.77 -4.09 -4.64
C THR A 135 -4.70 -2.86 -3.74
N LEU A 136 -5.84 -2.22 -3.45
CA LEU A 136 -5.91 -1.07 -2.55
C LEU A 136 -5.61 -1.43 -1.09
N LEU A 137 -6.08 -2.59 -0.61
CA LEU A 137 -5.87 -3.01 0.77
C LEU A 137 -4.49 -3.61 1.05
N PHE A 138 -3.81 -4.14 0.02
CA PHE A 138 -2.56 -4.88 0.19
C PHE A 138 -1.49 -4.07 0.95
N PRO A 139 -1.17 -2.81 0.60
CA PRO A 139 -0.14 -2.05 1.29
C PRO A 139 -0.41 -1.86 2.79
N TYR A 140 -1.67 -1.63 3.15
CA TYR A 140 -2.08 -1.40 4.54
C TYR A 140 -2.12 -2.70 5.34
N GLN A 141 -2.72 -3.76 4.77
CA GLN A 141 -2.93 -5.01 5.51
C GLN A 141 -1.69 -5.89 5.54
N ALA A 142 -1.16 -6.25 4.36
CA ALA A 142 0.01 -7.12 4.27
C ALA A 142 1.28 -6.37 4.73
N GLY A 143 1.37 -5.07 4.42
CA GLY A 143 2.43 -4.20 4.93
C GLY A 143 2.44 -4.12 6.46
N ALA A 144 1.29 -3.85 7.10
CA ALA A 144 1.24 -3.79 8.57
C ALA A 144 1.59 -5.14 9.21
N ALA A 145 1.16 -6.26 8.61
CA ALA A 145 1.55 -7.59 9.06
C ALA A 145 3.07 -7.81 8.95
N PHE A 146 3.68 -7.41 7.83
CA PHE A 146 5.12 -7.45 7.62
C PHE A 146 5.87 -6.61 8.67
N VAL A 147 5.52 -5.33 8.83
CA VAL A 147 6.15 -4.41 9.77
C VAL A 147 5.99 -4.88 11.21
N SER A 148 4.79 -5.32 11.61
CA SER A 148 4.55 -5.90 12.94
C SER A 148 5.44 -7.12 13.20
N SER A 149 5.67 -7.95 12.18
CA SER A 149 6.57 -9.11 12.30
C SER A 149 8.03 -8.71 12.53
N VAL A 150 8.44 -7.53 12.06
CA VAL A 150 9.81 -6.99 12.19
C VAL A 150 9.99 -6.22 13.50
N GLN A 151 8.97 -5.46 13.91
CA GLN A 151 8.98 -4.64 15.12
C GLN A 151 9.28 -5.45 16.39
N GLN A 152 8.86 -6.73 16.44
CA GLN A 152 9.00 -7.68 17.55
C GLN A 152 8.25 -7.28 18.84
N THR A 153 8.22 -5.99 19.19
CA THR A 153 7.55 -5.45 20.38
C THR A 153 6.82 -4.15 20.01
N PRO A 154 5.50 -4.06 20.22
CA PRO A 154 4.73 -2.85 19.95
C PRO A 154 5.35 -1.61 20.60
N GLY A 155 5.48 -0.52 19.84
CA GLY A 155 6.06 0.74 20.33
C GLY A 155 7.57 0.88 20.15
N ILE A 156 8.28 -0.17 19.72
CA ILE A 156 9.74 -0.14 19.54
C ILE A 156 10.11 -0.20 18.06
N TRP A 157 10.53 0.94 17.50
CA TRP A 157 10.78 1.08 16.05
C TRP A 157 12.20 0.75 15.60
N ARG A 158 13.12 0.35 16.50
CA ARG A 158 14.53 0.17 16.14
C ARG A 158 14.74 -0.83 15.00
N GLN A 159 14.05 -1.97 15.03
CA GLN A 159 14.12 -2.99 13.97
C GLN A 159 13.44 -2.51 12.69
N VAL A 160 12.32 -1.80 12.79
CA VAL A 160 11.61 -1.25 11.63
C VAL A 160 12.50 -0.23 10.91
N ASN A 161 13.12 0.70 11.64
CA ASN A 161 14.03 1.68 11.05
C ASN A 161 15.22 1.05 10.33
N GLN A 162 15.65 -0.16 10.72
CA GLN A 162 16.76 -0.87 10.08
C GLN A 162 16.39 -1.43 8.70
N ILE A 163 15.12 -1.77 8.45
CA ILE A 163 14.72 -2.36 7.17
C ILE A 163 14.68 -1.33 6.04
N TYR A 164 14.65 -0.03 6.33
CA TYR A 164 14.81 1.01 5.31
C TYR A 164 16.19 1.02 4.64
N ALA A 165 17.22 0.47 5.29
CA ALA A 165 18.54 0.29 4.67
C ALA A 165 18.60 -0.94 3.74
N ARG A 166 17.61 -1.85 3.83
CA ARG A 166 17.47 -3.01 2.96
C ARG A 166 15.97 -3.31 2.79
N PRO A 167 15.23 -2.47 2.04
CA PRO A 167 13.79 -2.62 1.91
C PRO A 167 13.42 -3.97 1.25
N PRO A 168 12.19 -4.47 1.46
CA PRO A 168 11.70 -5.62 0.71
C PRO A 168 11.65 -5.27 -0.78
N VAL A 169 12.00 -6.24 -1.62
CA VAL A 169 12.13 -6.07 -3.08
C VAL A 169 11.07 -6.83 -3.87
N SER A 170 10.14 -7.50 -3.20
CA SER A 170 9.03 -8.22 -3.81
C SER A 170 7.82 -8.32 -2.89
N THR A 171 6.62 -8.46 -3.45
CA THR A 171 5.40 -8.73 -2.68
C THR A 171 5.46 -10.08 -1.96
N GLU A 172 6.27 -11.03 -2.45
CA GLU A 172 6.58 -12.28 -1.74
C GLU A 172 7.24 -12.02 -0.39
N GLN A 173 8.22 -11.11 -0.32
CA GLN A 173 8.88 -10.78 0.94
C GLN A 173 7.93 -10.11 1.95
N ILE A 174 6.96 -9.32 1.45
CA ILE A 174 5.90 -8.75 2.27
C ILE A 174 4.96 -9.85 2.80
N LEU A 175 4.50 -10.74 1.92
CA LEU A 175 3.58 -11.84 2.26
C LEU A 175 4.24 -12.90 3.15
N HIS A 176 5.56 -13.08 3.03
CA HIS A 176 6.34 -14.09 3.74
C HIS A 176 7.54 -13.44 4.45
N PRO A 177 7.32 -12.79 5.61
CA PRO A 177 8.40 -12.09 6.31
C PRO A 177 9.58 -12.99 6.73
N THR A 178 9.37 -14.31 6.80
CA THR A 178 10.44 -15.29 7.04
C THR A 178 11.46 -15.34 5.90
N LYS A 179 11.03 -15.20 4.63
CA LYS A 179 11.91 -15.15 3.47
C LYS A 179 12.75 -13.88 3.46
N TYR A 180 12.12 -12.73 3.72
CA TYR A 180 12.83 -11.47 3.91
C TYR A 180 13.90 -11.56 5.01
N LYS A 181 13.55 -12.11 6.18
CA LYS A 181 14.48 -12.29 7.30
C LYS A 181 15.61 -13.27 7.00
N ALA A 182 15.37 -14.26 6.15
CA ALA A 182 16.40 -15.16 5.65
C ALA A 182 17.31 -14.49 4.60
N GLY A 183 16.94 -13.31 4.10
CA GLY A 183 17.67 -12.60 3.05
C GLY A 183 17.52 -13.25 1.67
N GLU A 184 16.43 -13.99 1.45
CA GLU A 184 16.09 -14.60 0.15
C GLU A 184 15.61 -13.53 -0.81
N ASP A 185 16.31 -13.35 -1.93
CA ASP A 185 15.91 -12.45 -3.01
C ASP A 185 14.97 -13.17 -4.00
N PRO A 186 14.02 -12.45 -4.64
CA PRO A 186 13.11 -13.03 -5.62
C PRO A 186 13.87 -13.59 -6.83
N ILE A 187 13.36 -14.69 -7.38
CA ILE A 187 13.92 -15.30 -8.58
C ILE A 187 13.31 -14.61 -9.81
N LEU A 188 14.17 -14.05 -10.66
CA LEU A 188 13.73 -13.46 -11.93
C LEU A 188 13.22 -14.56 -12.87
N VAL A 189 11.97 -14.41 -13.31
CA VAL A 189 11.34 -15.27 -14.32
C VAL A 189 11.28 -14.51 -15.63
N SER A 190 12.08 -14.92 -16.61
CA SER A 190 12.10 -14.35 -17.95
C SER A 190 11.46 -15.29 -18.97
N LEU A 191 10.75 -14.74 -19.94
CA LEU A 191 10.30 -15.51 -21.10
C LEU A 191 11.49 -15.91 -21.99
N PRO A 192 11.43 -17.06 -22.69
CA PRO A 192 12.48 -17.45 -23.62
C PRO A 192 12.67 -16.40 -24.72
N ALA A 193 13.94 -16.09 -25.05
CA ALA A 193 14.27 -15.19 -26.15
C ALA A 193 13.63 -15.68 -27.47
N GLY A 194 12.90 -14.80 -28.16
CA GLY A 194 12.24 -15.12 -29.43
C GLY A 194 10.89 -15.83 -29.31
N ALA A 195 10.34 -15.99 -28.09
CA ALA A 195 8.94 -16.32 -27.91
C ALA A 195 8.08 -15.11 -28.35
N SER A 196 7.87 -14.96 -29.66
CA SER A 196 6.92 -13.99 -30.20
C SER A 196 5.50 -14.47 -29.91
N LEU A 197 5.06 -14.27 -28.66
CA LEU A 197 3.64 -14.34 -28.30
C LEU A 197 2.84 -13.18 -28.92
N ILE A 198 3.56 -12.21 -29.47
CA ILE A 198 3.06 -10.98 -30.03
C ILE A 198 2.86 -11.21 -31.53
N GLN A 199 1.62 -11.00 -31.99
CA GLN A 199 1.26 -11.17 -33.40
C GLN A 199 1.93 -10.11 -34.27
N GLU A 200 2.06 -10.41 -35.56
CA GLU A 200 2.59 -9.47 -36.55
C GLU A 200 1.77 -8.17 -36.54
N GLY A 201 2.45 -7.02 -36.42
CA GLY A 201 1.83 -5.69 -36.32
C GLY A 201 1.56 -5.18 -34.89
N TRP A 202 1.89 -5.94 -33.85
CA TRP A 202 1.86 -5.48 -32.46
C TRP A 202 3.27 -5.16 -31.96
N GLU A 203 3.39 -4.13 -31.12
CA GLU A 203 4.64 -3.74 -30.45
C GLU A 203 4.50 -3.80 -28.93
N VAL A 204 5.59 -4.14 -28.23
CA VAL A 204 5.64 -4.06 -26.77
C VAL A 204 5.74 -2.60 -26.38
N VAL A 205 4.72 -2.09 -25.69
CA VAL A 205 4.73 -0.74 -25.11
C VAL A 205 5.28 -0.75 -23.68
N MET A 206 5.04 -1.84 -22.93
CA MET A 206 5.45 -2.01 -21.55
C MET A 206 5.59 -3.49 -21.22
N GLU A 207 6.61 -3.83 -20.43
CA GLU A 207 6.81 -5.14 -19.80
C GLU A 207 7.13 -4.90 -18.33
N ASP A 208 6.55 -5.71 -17.44
CA ASP A 208 6.73 -5.56 -16.00
C ASP A 208 6.55 -6.89 -15.25
N VAL A 209 6.81 -6.89 -13.94
CA VAL A 209 6.76 -8.07 -13.06
C VAL A 209 5.46 -8.09 -12.26
N PHE A 210 4.71 -9.19 -12.40
CA PHE A 210 3.44 -9.40 -11.68
C PHE A 210 3.60 -9.54 -10.16
N GLY A 211 4.68 -10.19 -9.72
CA GLY A 211 4.86 -10.52 -8.32
C GLY A 211 3.94 -11.65 -7.82
N GLU A 212 4.17 -12.09 -6.59
CA GLU A 212 3.36 -13.16 -5.99
C GLU A 212 1.95 -12.68 -5.68
N PHE A 213 1.78 -11.43 -5.22
CA PHE A 213 0.47 -10.89 -4.85
C PHE A 213 -0.53 -10.88 -6.01
N LEU A 214 -0.17 -10.29 -7.16
CA LEU A 214 -1.08 -10.23 -8.32
C LEU A 214 -1.27 -11.61 -8.93
N LEU A 215 -0.23 -12.46 -8.94
CA LEU A 215 -0.34 -13.84 -9.42
C LEU A 215 -1.36 -14.63 -8.58
N ARG A 216 -1.28 -14.56 -7.25
CA ARG A 216 -2.26 -15.20 -6.35
C ARG A 216 -3.66 -14.66 -6.60
N THR A 217 -3.80 -13.34 -6.67
CA THR A 217 -5.09 -12.69 -6.94
C THR A 217 -5.70 -13.16 -8.26
N TYR A 218 -4.86 -13.41 -9.27
CA TYR A 218 -5.28 -13.98 -10.54
C TYR A 218 -5.67 -15.45 -10.46
N LEU A 219 -4.97 -16.27 -9.70
CA LEU A 219 -5.27 -17.70 -9.57
C LEU A 219 -6.49 -18.00 -8.68
N GLU A 220 -6.96 -17.01 -7.92
CA GLU A 220 -8.15 -17.11 -7.07
C GLU A 220 -9.46 -16.89 -7.83
N THR A 221 -9.42 -16.52 -9.11
CA THR A 221 -10.60 -16.34 -9.99
C THR A 221 -10.99 -17.63 -10.68
#